data_AF-A0A7X1Z8E2-F1
#
_entry.id   AF-A0A7X1Z8E2-F1
#
_cell.length_a   1.000
_cell.length_b   1.000
_cell.length_c   1.000
_cell.angle_alpha   90.00
_cell.angle_beta   90.00
_cell.angle_gamma   90.00
#
_symmetry.space_group_name_H-M   'P 1'
#
loop_
_entity.id
_entity.type
_entity.pdbx_description
1 polymer ?
#
loop_
_entity_poly.entity_id
_entity_poly.type
_entity_poly.pdbx_seq_one_letter_code
_entity_poly.pdbx_strand_id
1 'polypeptide(L)'
;MLNDEIENRRIQEKFYEKDYYNADSNELRNFLNQSRALSLNQTRDLGFPYWEYPKIKERGYCLGRLDFKEWGSKMSLVSYFELSSGYFGRGKFTTYRNRDAKYKPTKGHLDLAETMIGDTFILKLECKEKGNSFIREIWQVDSKVEIEMILQKILNEN
;
A
#
# COMPACT_ATOMS: atom_id res chain seq x y z
N MET A 1 -12.40 -8.64 -20.80
CA MET A 1 -13.42 -8.33 -19.76
C MET A 1 -12.83 -7.46 -18.65
N LEU A 2 -11.94 -7.95 -17.76
CA LEU A 2 -11.37 -7.10 -16.68
C LEU A 2 -10.53 -5.92 -17.20
N ASN A 3 -9.71 -6.14 -18.23
CA ASN A 3 -8.93 -5.06 -18.84
C ASN A 3 -9.81 -4.00 -19.52
N ASP A 4 -10.93 -4.41 -20.12
CA ASP A 4 -11.87 -3.50 -20.78
C ASP A 4 -12.62 -2.64 -19.75
N GLU A 5 -12.97 -3.21 -18.59
CA GLU A 5 -13.56 -2.47 -17.47
C GLU A 5 -12.59 -1.43 -16.88
N ILE A 6 -11.32 -1.81 -16.70
CA ILE A 6 -10.28 -0.89 -16.23
C ILE A 6 -10.10 0.26 -17.22
N GLU A 7 -10.03 -0.06 -18.52
CA GLU A 7 -9.84 0.95 -19.56
C GLU A 7 -11.05 1.90 -19.67
N ASN A 8 -12.26 1.35 -19.65
CA ASN A 8 -13.48 2.16 -19.62
C ASN A 8 -13.49 3.12 -18.43
N ARG A 9 -13.02 2.66 -17.26
CA ARG A 9 -12.93 3.50 -16.06
C ARG A 9 -11.87 4.60 -16.21
N ARG A 10 -10.71 4.29 -16.80
CA ARG A 10 -9.68 5.31 -17.10
C ARG A 10 -10.23 6.43 -17.98
N ILE A 11 -11.00 6.08 -19.01
CA ILE A 11 -11.66 7.04 -19.90
C ILE A 11 -12.69 7.86 -19.12
N GLN A 12 -13.58 7.22 -18.35
CA GLN A 12 -14.63 7.89 -17.57
C GLN A 12 -14.07 8.87 -16.53
N GLU A 13 -13.00 8.49 -15.83
CA GLU A 13 -12.34 9.33 -14.82
C GLU A 13 -11.31 10.30 -15.42
N LYS A 14 -11.21 10.37 -16.76
CA LYS A 14 -10.23 11.21 -17.49
C LYS A 14 -8.80 10.97 -17.01
N PHE A 15 -8.45 9.74 -16.67
CA PHE A 15 -7.19 9.35 -16.04
C PHE A 15 -5.97 9.85 -16.82
N TYR A 16 -5.99 9.76 -18.15
CA TYR A 16 -4.90 10.21 -19.02
C TYR A 16 -4.72 11.73 -19.07
N GLU A 17 -5.70 12.51 -18.60
CA GLU A 17 -5.60 13.97 -18.48
C GLU A 17 -5.04 14.39 -17.11
N LYS A 18 -4.83 13.44 -16.18
CA LYS A 18 -4.43 13.72 -14.79
C LYS A 18 -2.92 13.81 -14.62
N ASP A 19 -2.50 14.55 -13.59
CA ASP A 19 -1.10 14.74 -13.25
C ASP A 19 -0.39 13.41 -12.97
N TYR A 20 -1.06 12.46 -12.33
CA TYR A 20 -0.47 11.16 -12.04
C TYR A 20 0.06 10.42 -13.27
N TYR A 21 -0.64 10.53 -14.42
CA TYR A 21 -0.23 9.86 -15.65
C TYR A 21 0.85 10.62 -16.44
N ASN A 22 0.84 11.95 -16.36
CA ASN A 22 1.66 12.82 -17.20
C ASN A 22 2.91 13.39 -16.52
N ALA A 23 2.96 13.38 -15.18
CA ALA A 23 4.10 13.91 -14.43
C ALA A 23 5.35 13.03 -14.59
N ASP A 24 6.53 13.66 -14.51
CA ASP A 24 7.77 12.90 -14.40
C ASP A 24 7.75 12.03 -13.14
N SER A 25 8.24 10.79 -13.28
CA SER A 25 8.18 9.80 -12.19
C SER A 25 8.93 10.23 -10.93
N ASN A 26 10.04 10.97 -11.05
CA ASN A 26 10.80 11.46 -9.90
C ASN A 26 10.13 12.69 -9.28
N GLU A 27 9.64 13.61 -10.11
CA GLU A 27 8.89 14.78 -9.64
C GLU A 27 7.62 14.35 -8.87
N LEU A 28 6.86 13.42 -9.42
CA LEU A 28 5.68 12.85 -8.79
C LEU A 28 6.04 12.17 -7.47
N ARG A 29 7.08 11.32 -7.45
CA ARG A 29 7.53 10.66 -6.22
C ARG A 29 7.96 11.67 -5.16
N ASN A 30 8.68 12.73 -5.55
CA ASN A 30 9.09 13.79 -4.63
C ASN A 30 7.87 14.52 -4.06
N PHE A 31 6.92 14.91 -4.90
CA PHE A 31 5.66 15.53 -4.47
C PHE A 31 4.91 14.64 -3.47
N LEU A 32 4.74 13.35 -3.78
CA LEU A 32 4.05 12.41 -2.90
C LEU A 32 4.74 12.26 -1.54
N ASN A 33 6.07 12.38 -1.50
CA ASN A 33 6.87 12.29 -0.28
C ASN A 33 6.98 13.60 0.52
N GLN A 34 6.58 14.75 -0.03
CA GLN A 34 6.50 16.01 0.73
C GLN A 34 5.39 15.99 1.80
N SER A 35 4.41 15.10 1.65
CA SER A 35 3.29 14.96 2.57
C SER A 35 3.28 13.59 3.23
N ARG A 36 2.73 13.51 4.45
CA ARG A 36 2.58 12.22 5.15
C ARG A 36 1.61 11.28 4.43
N ALA A 37 0.48 11.79 3.97
CA ALA A 37 -0.43 11.09 3.07
C ALA A 37 -1.44 12.10 2.52
N LEU A 38 -1.93 11.86 1.30
CA LEU A 38 -2.93 12.71 0.67
C LEU A 38 -4.33 12.42 1.22
N SER A 39 -5.21 13.40 1.18
CA SER A 39 -6.64 13.17 1.41
C SER A 39 -7.29 12.49 0.20
N LEU A 40 -8.45 11.84 0.39
CA LEU A 40 -9.21 11.23 -0.71
C LEU A 40 -9.49 12.19 -1.87
N ASN A 41 -9.76 13.47 -1.59
CA ASN A 41 -10.00 14.46 -2.64
C ASN A 41 -8.71 14.74 -3.44
N GLN A 42 -7.60 14.96 -2.74
CA GLN A 42 -6.29 15.14 -3.39
C GLN A 42 -5.88 13.91 -4.22
N THR A 43 -6.13 12.69 -3.72
CA THR A 43 -5.89 11.45 -4.48
C THR A 43 -6.69 11.43 -5.79
N ARG A 44 -7.97 11.81 -5.75
CA ARG A 44 -8.86 11.87 -6.92
C ARG A 44 -8.47 12.96 -7.90
N ASP A 45 -8.07 14.12 -7.39
CA ASP A 45 -7.64 15.24 -8.21
C ASP A 45 -6.34 14.89 -8.95
N LEU A 46 -5.37 14.31 -8.23
CA LEU A 46 -4.11 13.80 -8.78
C LEU A 46 -4.33 12.67 -9.79
N GLY A 47 -5.37 11.86 -9.61
CA GLY A 47 -5.72 10.77 -10.52
C GLY A 47 -5.02 9.45 -10.22
N PHE A 48 -4.64 9.16 -8.98
CA PHE A 48 -4.04 7.86 -8.62
C PHE A 48 -5.04 6.71 -8.89
N PRO A 49 -4.66 5.63 -9.59
CA PRO A 49 -5.58 4.56 -10.00
C PRO A 49 -5.85 3.55 -8.87
N TYR A 50 -6.38 4.02 -7.75
CA TYR A 50 -6.63 3.22 -6.54
C TYR A 50 -7.53 1.99 -6.77
N TRP A 51 -8.36 2.02 -7.82
CA TRP A 51 -9.26 0.92 -8.19
C TRP A 51 -8.52 -0.28 -8.78
N GLU A 52 -7.28 -0.10 -9.23
CA GLU A 52 -6.44 -1.19 -9.72
C GLU A 52 -5.78 -1.99 -8.58
N TYR A 53 -6.02 -1.60 -7.32
CA TYR A 53 -5.49 -2.26 -6.12
C TYR A 53 -6.61 -3.03 -5.38
N PRO A 54 -6.70 -4.35 -5.58
CA PRO A 54 -7.71 -5.16 -4.91
C PRO A 54 -7.44 -5.28 -3.40
N LYS A 55 -8.52 -5.56 -2.65
CA LYS A 55 -8.38 -6.02 -1.26
C LYS A 55 -8.05 -7.52 -1.29
N ILE A 56 -6.95 -7.89 -0.65
CA ILE A 56 -6.46 -9.28 -0.63
C ILE A 56 -7.13 -10.06 0.50
N LYS A 57 -7.22 -11.39 0.39
CA LYS A 57 -7.80 -12.30 1.40
C LYS A 57 -6.86 -13.46 1.74
N GLU A 58 -5.64 -13.11 2.12
CA GLU A 58 -4.53 -14.05 2.28
C GLU A 58 -3.78 -13.83 3.59
N ARG A 59 -3.11 -14.89 4.07
CA ARG A 59 -2.28 -14.87 5.27
C ARG A 59 -0.85 -15.25 4.90
N GLY A 60 0.13 -14.67 5.58
CA GLY A 60 1.54 -15.00 5.39
C GLY A 60 2.40 -13.78 5.15
N TYR A 61 3.57 -13.97 4.55
CA TYR A 61 4.53 -12.91 4.31
C TYR A 61 4.60 -12.54 2.84
N CYS A 62 4.75 -11.25 2.55
CA CYS A 62 5.08 -10.82 1.20
C CYS A 62 6.04 -9.64 1.13
N LEU A 63 6.78 -9.54 0.03
CA LEU A 63 7.55 -8.37 -0.32
C LEU A 63 6.66 -7.38 -1.09
N GLY A 64 6.61 -6.13 -0.63
CA GLY A 64 5.79 -5.08 -1.20
C GLY A 64 6.54 -3.77 -1.32
N ARG A 65 6.41 -3.10 -2.48
CA ARG A 65 6.86 -1.72 -2.66
C ARG A 65 5.67 -0.79 -2.44
N LEU A 66 5.82 0.22 -1.59
CA LEU A 66 4.75 1.18 -1.32
C LEU A 66 4.59 2.13 -2.52
N ASP A 67 3.49 2.04 -3.25
CA ASP A 67 3.22 2.91 -4.40
C ASP A 67 2.46 4.18 -3.99
N PHE A 68 1.61 4.10 -2.97
CA PHE A 68 0.80 5.24 -2.55
C PHE A 68 0.24 5.11 -1.14
N LYS A 69 -0.12 6.25 -0.53
CA LYS A 69 -0.78 6.34 0.77
C LYS A 69 -1.76 7.50 0.82
N GLU A 70 -2.95 7.24 1.38
CA GLU A 70 -3.98 8.25 1.58
C GLU A 70 -4.67 8.13 2.94
N TRP A 71 -5.15 9.25 3.46
CA TRP A 71 -6.04 9.29 4.60
C TRP A 71 -7.47 8.96 4.17
N GLY A 72 -7.97 7.84 4.69
CA GLY A 72 -9.37 7.46 4.64
C GLY A 72 -10.18 8.07 5.78
N SER A 73 -11.42 7.60 5.93
CA SER A 73 -12.32 8.07 6.99
C SER A 73 -11.77 7.71 8.37
N LYS A 74 -12.13 8.53 9.38
CA LYS A 74 -11.71 8.37 10.79
C LYS A 74 -10.19 8.23 10.97
N MET A 75 -9.39 8.97 10.20
CA MET A 75 -7.92 8.92 10.19
C MET A 75 -7.31 7.56 9.79
N SER A 76 -8.05 6.70 9.07
CA SER A 76 -7.47 5.45 8.56
C SER A 76 -6.37 5.78 7.57
N LEU A 77 -5.23 5.11 7.67
CA LEU A 77 -4.27 5.13 6.57
C LEU A 77 -4.62 3.98 5.63
N VAL A 78 -4.85 4.34 4.36
CA VAL A 78 -4.98 3.39 3.27
C VAL A 78 -3.66 3.40 2.51
N SER A 79 -3.09 2.22 2.33
CA SER A 79 -1.78 2.03 1.71
C SER A 79 -1.90 1.06 0.55
N TYR A 80 -1.17 1.36 -0.52
CA TYR A 80 -1.24 0.71 -1.81
C TYR A 80 0.14 0.18 -2.16
N PHE A 81 0.25 -1.12 -2.39
CA PHE A 81 1.52 -1.78 -2.63
C PHE A 81 1.52 -2.54 -3.95
N GLU A 82 2.65 -2.51 -4.64
CA GLU A 82 3.02 -3.50 -5.65
C GLU A 82 3.65 -4.71 -4.95
N LEU A 83 3.10 -5.91 -5.18
CA LEU A 83 3.46 -7.12 -4.43
C LEU A 83 4.19 -8.13 -5.32
N SER A 84 5.31 -8.66 -4.84
CA SER A 84 6.23 -9.47 -5.65
C SER A 84 6.32 -10.95 -5.27
N SER A 85 5.84 -11.39 -4.10
CA SER A 85 6.12 -12.74 -3.59
C SER A 85 4.89 -13.63 -3.30
N GLY A 86 3.75 -13.42 -3.98
CA GLY A 86 2.60 -14.33 -3.79
C GLY A 86 1.30 -13.96 -4.50
N TYR A 87 1.12 -12.70 -4.89
CA TYR A 87 -0.04 -12.23 -5.66
C TYR A 87 0.46 -11.14 -6.60
N PHE A 88 1.01 -11.55 -7.76
CA PHE A 88 1.76 -10.72 -8.72
C PHE A 88 0.97 -9.55 -9.28
N GLY A 89 0.86 -8.49 -8.51
CA GLY A 89 0.14 -7.31 -8.91
C GLY A 89 0.12 -6.34 -7.76
N ARG A 90 -1.07 -6.11 -7.22
CA ARG A 90 -1.33 -4.93 -6.39
C ARG A 90 -2.19 -5.30 -5.19
N GLY A 91 -1.96 -4.62 -4.07
CA GLY A 91 -2.70 -4.82 -2.83
C GLY A 91 -3.06 -3.51 -2.15
N LYS A 92 -4.30 -3.42 -1.68
CA LYS A 92 -4.80 -2.32 -0.84
C LYS A 92 -4.95 -2.79 0.59
N PHE A 93 -4.31 -2.09 1.53
CA PHE A 93 -4.38 -2.39 2.96
C PHE A 93 -4.80 -1.17 3.78
N THR A 94 -5.68 -1.42 4.76
CA THR A 94 -6.07 -0.42 5.76
C THR A 94 -5.38 -0.74 7.09
N THR A 95 -4.83 0.26 7.75
CA THR A 95 -4.03 0.07 8.98
C THR A 95 -4.84 -0.16 10.27
N TYR A 96 -6.16 -0.37 10.17
CA TYR A 96 -7.04 -0.59 11.33
C TYR A 96 -7.39 -2.05 11.55
N ARG A 97 -7.22 -2.52 12.79
CA ARG A 97 -7.74 -3.81 13.23
C ARG A 97 -9.27 -3.85 13.27
N ASN A 98 -9.98 -2.76 13.53
CA ASN A 98 -11.45 -2.68 13.51
C ASN A 98 -11.96 -1.22 13.40
N ARG A 99 -13.29 -1.01 13.39
CA ARG A 99 -13.97 0.30 13.21
C ARG A 99 -13.66 1.33 14.31
N ASP A 100 -13.12 0.89 15.44
CA ASP A 100 -12.91 1.68 16.66
C ASP A 100 -11.43 1.90 16.99
N ALA A 101 -10.52 1.17 16.33
CA ALA A 101 -9.08 1.33 16.48
C ALA A 101 -8.57 2.47 15.58
N LYS A 102 -8.03 3.54 16.17
CA LYS A 102 -7.28 4.59 15.46
C LYS A 102 -5.89 4.10 15.04
N TYR A 103 -5.29 4.79 14.07
CA TYR A 103 -3.98 4.42 13.53
C TYR A 103 -2.97 4.75 14.60
N LYS A 104 -2.31 3.73 15.12
CA LYS A 104 -1.20 3.88 16.06
C LYS A 104 -0.19 2.81 15.74
N PRO A 105 1.00 3.17 15.25
CA PRO A 105 2.11 2.23 15.17
C PRO A 105 2.35 1.62 16.56
N THR A 106 2.35 0.30 16.67
CA THR A 106 2.72 -0.41 17.91
C THR A 106 4.14 -0.98 17.80
N LYS A 107 4.68 -1.62 18.85
CA LYS A 107 6.04 -2.19 18.84
C LYS A 107 6.24 -3.09 17.60
N GLY A 108 7.20 -2.74 16.74
CA GLY A 108 7.49 -3.44 15.48
C GLY A 108 6.77 -2.92 14.24
N HIS A 109 5.95 -1.87 14.35
CA HIS A 109 5.30 -1.21 13.22
C HIS A 109 6.01 0.09 12.88
N LEU A 110 6.45 0.22 11.63
CA LEU A 110 6.79 1.53 11.06
C LEU A 110 5.53 2.37 10.90
N ASP A 111 5.68 3.69 11.05
CA ASP A 111 4.64 4.63 10.70
C ASP A 111 4.59 4.78 9.17
N LEU A 112 3.66 4.07 8.52
CA LEU A 112 3.43 4.11 7.08
C LEU A 112 3.03 5.51 6.57
N ALA A 113 2.55 6.40 7.44
CA ALA A 113 2.33 7.79 7.06
C ALA A 113 3.66 8.54 6.94
N GLU A 114 4.74 8.08 7.58
CA GLU A 114 6.06 8.69 7.53
C GLU A 114 7.03 8.00 6.56
N THR A 115 6.74 6.76 6.14
CA THR A 115 7.57 6.03 5.15
C THR A 115 7.50 6.62 3.75
N MET A 116 8.57 6.50 2.95
CA MET A 116 8.57 7.06 1.60
C MET A 116 7.86 6.14 0.60
N ILE A 117 7.14 6.76 -0.34
CA ILE A 117 6.71 6.10 -1.56
C ILE A 117 7.94 5.57 -2.30
N GLY A 118 7.84 4.34 -2.80
CA GLY A 118 8.87 3.58 -3.49
C GLY A 118 9.76 2.75 -2.57
N ASP A 119 9.64 2.87 -1.24
CA ASP A 119 10.35 2.01 -0.29
C ASP A 119 9.80 0.58 -0.36
N THR A 120 10.69 -0.37 -0.08
CA THR A 120 10.38 -1.80 -0.11
C THR A 120 10.27 -2.34 1.31
N PHE A 121 9.25 -3.18 1.52
CA PHE A 121 8.92 -3.71 2.83
C PHE A 121 8.63 -5.20 2.76
N ILE A 122 8.95 -5.91 3.84
CA ILE A 122 8.36 -7.21 4.14
C ILE A 122 7.08 -6.96 4.95
N LEU A 123 5.97 -7.48 4.47
CA LEU A 123 4.64 -7.36 5.05
C LEU A 123 4.24 -8.70 5.65
N LYS A 124 3.87 -8.74 6.93
CA LYS A 124 3.16 -9.87 7.55
C LYS A 124 1.66 -9.62 7.45
N LEU A 125 0.99 -10.39 6.61
CA LEU A 125 -0.45 -10.29 6.38
C LEU A 125 -1.23 -11.24 7.29
N GLU A 126 -2.26 -10.71 7.92
CA GLU A 126 -3.29 -11.49 8.59
C GLU A 126 -4.65 -11.27 7.97
N CYS A 127 -5.49 -12.29 8.00
CA CYS A 127 -6.85 -12.25 7.46
C CYS A 127 -7.84 -12.67 8.55
N LYS A 128 -8.89 -11.88 8.77
CA LYS A 128 -10.02 -12.28 9.63
C LYS A 128 -10.88 -13.33 8.90
N GLU A 129 -11.58 -14.20 9.63
CA GLU A 129 -12.40 -15.29 9.05
C GLU A 129 -13.36 -14.86 7.93
N LYS A 130 -13.86 -13.62 7.96
CA LYS A 130 -14.74 -13.04 6.92
C LYS A 130 -14.24 -11.68 6.41
N GLY A 131 -12.96 -11.39 6.59
CA GLY A 131 -12.37 -10.08 6.29
C GLY A 131 -11.40 -10.11 5.12
N ASN A 132 -10.93 -8.92 4.75
CA ASN A 132 -9.74 -8.77 3.92
C ASN A 132 -8.50 -8.81 4.81
N SER A 133 -7.36 -9.05 4.19
CA SER A 133 -6.07 -9.00 4.85
C SER A 133 -5.75 -7.59 5.34
N PHE A 134 -5.04 -7.53 6.46
CA PHE A 134 -4.42 -6.33 6.99
C PHE A 134 -2.96 -6.61 7.31
N ILE A 135 -2.15 -5.56 7.33
CA ILE A 135 -0.74 -5.65 7.69
C ILE A 135 -0.66 -5.78 9.21
N ARG A 136 -0.26 -6.96 9.69
CA ARG A 136 -0.01 -7.24 11.10
C ARG A 136 1.34 -6.71 11.55
N GLU A 137 2.39 -6.84 10.75
CA GLU A 137 3.74 -6.33 11.01
C GLU A 137 4.37 -5.89 9.68
N ILE A 138 5.29 -4.93 9.74
CA ILE A 138 5.97 -4.37 8.56
C ILE A 138 7.43 -4.06 8.90
N TRP A 139 8.33 -4.46 8.01
CA TRP A 139 9.75 -4.18 8.14
C TRP A 139 10.26 -3.54 6.86
N GLN A 140 10.94 -2.41 7.00
CA GLN A 140 11.67 -1.79 5.90
C GLN A 140 12.86 -2.64 5.53
N VAL A 141 13.17 -2.65 4.23
CA VAL A 141 14.31 -3.36 3.66
C VAL A 141 15.20 -2.34 2.97
N ASP A 142 16.32 -2.02 3.61
CA ASP A 142 17.34 -1.10 3.11
C ASP A 142 18.49 -1.87 2.43
N SER A 143 18.65 -3.17 2.69
CA SER A 143 19.69 -4.01 2.05
C SER A 143 19.32 -5.50 1.93
N LYS A 144 20.05 -6.23 1.08
CA LYS A 144 19.92 -7.69 0.96
C LYS A 144 20.20 -8.44 2.26
N VAL A 145 21.12 -7.91 3.09
CA VAL A 145 21.47 -8.50 4.39
C VAL A 145 20.27 -8.46 5.35
N GLU A 146 19.50 -7.38 5.30
CA GLU A 146 18.29 -7.25 6.11
C GLU A 146 17.20 -8.22 5.68
N ILE A 147 17.07 -8.50 4.37
CA ILE A 147 16.14 -9.52 3.87
C ILE A 147 16.47 -10.87 4.50
N GLU A 148 17.74 -11.30 4.48
CA GLU A 148 18.15 -12.58 5.05
C GLU A 148 17.85 -12.66 6.54
N MET A 149 18.14 -11.60 7.30
CA MET A 149 17.83 -11.54 8.73
C MET A 149 16.32 -11.62 9.00
N ILE A 150 15.50 -10.91 8.22
CA ILE A 150 14.04 -10.92 8.37
C ILE A 150 13.48 -12.29 7.97
N LEU A 151 13.99 -12.91 6.91
CA LEU A 151 13.61 -14.27 6.50
C LEU A 151 13.95 -15.30 7.59
N GLN A 152 15.13 -15.20 8.22
CA GLN A 152 15.49 -16.05 9.36
C GLN A 152 14.52 -15.87 10.53
N LYS A 153 14.14 -14.63 10.84
CA LYS A 153 13.10 -14.35 11.86
C LYS A 153 11.76 -15.00 11.50
N ILE A 154 11.34 -14.91 10.23
CA ILE A 154 10.11 -15.53 9.73
C ILE A 154 10.15 -17.05 9.87
N LEU A 155 11.28 -17.67 9.52
CA LEU A 155 11.46 -19.12 9.60
C LEU A 155 11.48 -19.63 11.04
N ASN A 156 11.93 -18.81 12.00
CA ASN A 156 11.97 -19.15 13.42
C ASN A 156 10.65 -18.85 14.18
N GLU A 157 9.71 -18.14 13.57
CA GLU A 157 8.37 -17.86 14.13
C GLU A 157 7.34 -18.97 13.82
N ASN A 158 7.68 -19.94 12.96
CA ASN A 158 6.88 -21.12 12.63
C ASN A 158 7.46 -22.36 13.30
#